data_AF-A0A1C5YVQ9-F1
#
_entry.id   AF-A0A1C5YVQ9-F1
#
_cell.length_a   1.000
_cell.length_b   1.000
_cell.length_c   1.000
_cell.angle_alpha   90.00
_cell.angle_beta   90.00
_cell.angle_gamma   90.00
#
_symmetry.space_group_name_H-M   'P 1'
#
loop_
_entity.id
_entity.type
_entity.pdbx_description
1 polymer ?
#
loop_
_entity_poly.entity_id
_entity_poly.type
_entity_poly.pdbx_seq_one_letter_code
_entity_poly.pdbx_strand_id
1 'polypeptide(L)'
;MLTNAIAEMRTYGEGFIIADQAPGLLDMAAIRNTNTKIILRLPDEGDRMLVGKAAGLNDDQIVELSRLDTGVAAVYQNHWLEPVLCRVNYFNQAKLFSYTPPKFTPDALSESIYKILLQDSPDGLLLEREKVDKIKTWIDRQKTGQGVKRLLYQTLVEQQPLSREDRGYVLYCLARGKGLIEETRQTSTSADEFVAIADRRIMEFLTVSETVAQEIRRIILLYAADHVRSDIQQYHELYELGGAW
;
A
#
# COMPACT_ATOMS: atom_id res chain seq x y z
N MET A 1 -22.82 -0.14 -7.36
CA MET A 1 -21.43 0.18 -6.99
C MET A 1 -20.96 -0.64 -5.78
N LEU A 2 -21.70 -0.69 -4.66
CA LEU A 2 -21.33 -1.50 -3.49
C LEU A 2 -21.11 -2.99 -3.83
N THR A 3 -21.96 -3.59 -4.66
CA THR A 3 -21.88 -5.00 -5.06
C THR A 3 -20.55 -5.39 -5.73
N ASN A 4 -19.96 -4.51 -6.55
CA ASN A 4 -18.67 -4.76 -7.19
C ASN A 4 -17.52 -4.65 -6.18
N ALA A 5 -17.58 -3.65 -5.30
CA ALA A 5 -16.61 -3.50 -4.21
C ALA A 5 -16.60 -4.71 -3.26
N ILE A 6 -17.78 -5.25 -2.92
CA ILE A 6 -17.91 -6.46 -2.07
C ILE A 6 -17.25 -7.68 -2.72
N ALA A 7 -17.33 -7.81 -4.04
CA ALA A 7 -16.71 -8.93 -4.77
C ALA A 7 -15.18 -8.79 -4.83
N GLU A 8 -14.67 -7.58 -5.04
CA GLU A 8 -13.23 -7.29 -5.15
C GLU A 8 -12.50 -7.40 -3.81
N MET A 9 -13.11 -6.95 -2.69
CA MET A 9 -12.51 -6.96 -1.34
C MET A 9 -12.09 -8.37 -0.87
N ARG A 10 -12.77 -9.44 -1.31
CA ARG A 10 -12.41 -10.82 -0.98
C ARG A 10 -11.02 -11.21 -1.49
N THR A 11 -10.60 -10.67 -2.64
CA THR A 11 -9.31 -11.00 -3.27
C THR A 11 -8.14 -10.43 -2.47
N TYR A 12 -8.35 -9.29 -1.80
CA TYR A 12 -7.33 -8.58 -1.03
C TYR A 12 -7.25 -9.03 0.43
N GLY A 13 -8.09 -9.99 0.86
CA GLY A 13 -8.17 -10.41 2.25
C GLY A 13 -8.75 -9.34 3.18
N GLU A 14 -9.43 -8.33 2.63
CA GLU A 14 -10.04 -7.25 3.39
C GLU A 14 -11.47 -7.59 3.77
N GLY A 15 -11.86 -7.22 5.00
CA GLY A 15 -13.22 -7.38 5.51
C GLY A 15 -13.87 -6.03 5.73
N PHE A 16 -15.19 -5.98 5.56
CA PHE A 16 -16.01 -4.81 5.90
C PHE A 16 -17.21 -5.25 6.73
N ILE A 17 -17.74 -4.33 7.53
CA ILE A 17 -18.94 -4.52 8.34
C ILE A 17 -19.93 -3.44 7.94
N ILE A 18 -21.18 -3.84 7.69
CA ILE A 18 -22.30 -2.92 7.48
C ILE A 18 -23.15 -2.98 8.75
N ALA A 19 -23.36 -1.82 9.38
CA ALA A 19 -24.26 -1.67 10.51
C ALA A 19 -25.35 -0.67 10.12
N ASP A 20 -26.59 -1.12 10.09
CA ASP A 20 -27.76 -0.33 9.73
C ASP A 20 -28.96 -0.72 10.60
N GLN A 21 -29.87 0.22 10.80
CA GLN A 21 -31.10 0.08 11.57
C GLN A 21 -32.33 -0.19 10.70
N ALA A 22 -32.23 0.05 9.39
CA ALA A 22 -33.30 -0.11 8.40
C ALA A 22 -32.80 -0.95 7.20
N PRO A 23 -32.62 -2.27 7.38
CA PRO A 23 -32.04 -3.12 6.34
C PRO A 23 -32.83 -3.12 5.02
N GLY A 24 -34.14 -2.84 5.03
CA GLY A 24 -34.95 -2.67 3.82
C GLY A 24 -34.52 -1.53 2.90
N LEU A 25 -33.70 -0.58 3.38
CA LEU A 25 -33.11 0.48 2.57
C LEU A 25 -31.74 0.10 1.98
N LEU A 26 -31.14 -1.00 2.43
CA LEU A 26 -29.87 -1.47 1.91
C LEU A 26 -30.06 -2.16 0.55
N ASP A 27 -29.03 -2.10 -0.29
CA ASP A 27 -28.99 -2.89 -1.51
C ASP A 27 -29.09 -4.38 -1.16
N MET A 28 -30.03 -5.07 -1.81
CA MET A 28 -30.26 -6.51 -1.62
C MET A 28 -28.98 -7.36 -1.79
N ALA A 29 -28.03 -6.92 -2.62
CA ALA A 29 -26.74 -7.58 -2.77
C ALA A 29 -25.90 -7.54 -1.48
N ALA A 30 -25.96 -6.45 -0.69
CA ALA A 30 -25.28 -6.38 0.59
C ALA A 30 -25.85 -7.41 1.58
N ILE A 31 -27.18 -7.54 1.61
CA ILE A 31 -27.87 -8.48 2.50
C ILE A 31 -27.59 -9.92 2.09
N ARG A 32 -27.63 -10.24 0.79
CA ARG A 32 -27.39 -11.60 0.30
C ARG A 32 -25.92 -12.02 0.36
N ASN A 33 -24.99 -11.12 0.03
CA ASN A 33 -23.60 -11.49 -0.21
C ASN A 33 -22.69 -11.35 1.02
N THR A 34 -23.14 -10.71 2.09
CA THR A 34 -22.41 -10.67 3.37
C THR A 34 -22.39 -12.04 4.03
N ASN A 35 -21.19 -12.47 4.44
CA ASN A 35 -20.97 -13.82 4.96
C ASN A 35 -21.56 -14.00 6.36
N THR A 36 -21.26 -13.07 7.26
CA THR A 36 -21.71 -13.09 8.65
C THR A 36 -22.83 -12.09 8.84
N LYS A 37 -23.89 -12.51 9.52
CA LYS A 37 -25.07 -11.69 9.84
C LYS A 37 -25.28 -11.72 11.34
N ILE A 38 -25.37 -10.54 11.95
CA ILE A 38 -25.70 -10.35 13.37
C ILE A 38 -27.00 -9.54 13.38
N ILE A 39 -28.11 -10.21 13.64
CA ILE A 39 -29.45 -9.63 13.56
C ILE A 39 -29.92 -9.34 14.98
N LEU A 40 -29.88 -8.07 15.36
CA LEU A 40 -30.47 -7.58 16.60
C LEU A 40 -31.99 -7.40 16.44
N ARG A 41 -32.63 -6.86 17.48
CA ARG A 41 -34.06 -6.56 17.46
C ARG A 41 -34.46 -5.71 16.25
N LEU A 42 -35.41 -6.21 15.46
CA LEU A 42 -36.01 -5.49 14.34
C LEU A 42 -37.54 -5.42 14.54
N PRO A 43 -38.14 -4.23 14.67
CA PRO A 43 -39.58 -4.10 14.89
C PRO A 43 -40.40 -4.30 13.61
N ASP A 44 -39.88 -3.85 12.47
CA ASP A 44 -40.59 -3.91 11.19
C ASP A 44 -40.69 -5.34 10.66
N GLU A 45 -41.84 -5.70 10.09
CA GLU A 45 -42.07 -7.05 9.54
C GLU A 45 -41.30 -7.30 8.25
N GLY A 46 -41.26 -6.32 7.35
CA GLY A 46 -40.54 -6.42 6.09
C GLY A 46 -39.04 -6.62 6.32
N ASP A 47 -38.46 -5.83 7.23
CA ASP A 47 -37.05 -5.94 7.63
C ASP A 47 -36.75 -7.32 8.22
N ARG A 48 -37.59 -7.81 9.15
CA ARG A 48 -37.44 -9.14 9.76
C ARG A 48 -37.48 -10.25 8.73
N MET A 49 -38.44 -10.21 7.80
CA MET A 49 -38.56 -11.19 6.72
C MET A 49 -37.33 -11.16 5.81
N LEU A 50 -36.89 -9.97 5.43
CA LEU A 50 -35.76 -9.75 4.53
C LEU A 50 -34.46 -10.32 5.10
N VAL A 51 -34.08 -9.91 6.32
CA VAL A 51 -32.80 -10.36 6.90
C VAL A 51 -32.89 -11.78 7.44
N GLY A 52 -34.07 -12.18 7.95
CA GLY A 52 -34.24 -13.49 8.55
C GLY A 52 -34.20 -14.61 7.53
N LYS A 53 -34.85 -14.45 6.38
CA LYS A 53 -34.71 -15.39 5.26
C LYS A 53 -33.29 -15.42 4.72
N ALA A 54 -32.60 -14.27 4.67
CA ALA A 54 -31.20 -14.21 4.25
C ALA A 54 -30.21 -14.87 5.25
N ALA A 55 -30.65 -15.14 6.48
CA ALA A 55 -29.89 -15.84 7.52
C ALA A 55 -30.41 -17.26 7.80
N GLY A 56 -31.37 -17.76 7.01
CA GLY A 56 -31.91 -19.11 7.18
C GLY A 56 -32.82 -19.30 8.40
N LEU A 57 -33.38 -18.22 8.95
CA LEU A 57 -34.37 -18.33 10.03
C LEU A 57 -35.69 -18.92 9.51
N ASN A 58 -36.33 -19.74 10.33
CA ASN A 58 -37.70 -20.20 10.10
C ASN A 58 -38.73 -19.12 10.48
N ASP A 59 -40.00 -19.32 10.14
CA ASP A 59 -41.04 -18.31 10.33
C ASP A 59 -41.24 -17.92 11.80
N ASP A 60 -41.17 -18.89 12.72
CA ASP A 60 -41.29 -18.64 14.16
C ASP A 60 -40.12 -17.79 14.68
N GLN A 61 -38.89 -18.12 14.26
CA GLN A 61 -37.68 -17.37 14.61
C GLN A 61 -37.72 -15.93 14.04
N ILE A 62 -38.27 -15.74 12.84
CA ILE A 62 -38.45 -14.41 12.25
C ILE A 62 -39.42 -13.57 13.08
N VAL A 63 -40.49 -14.18 13.61
CA VAL A 63 -41.42 -13.47 14.51
C VAL A 63 -40.72 -13.00 15.78
N GLU A 64 -39.87 -13.85 16.36
CA GLU A 64 -39.14 -13.58 17.60
C GLU A 64 -38.10 -12.46 17.50
N LEU A 65 -37.61 -12.12 16.30
CA LEU A 65 -36.69 -10.99 16.11
C LEU A 65 -37.23 -9.66 16.66
N SER A 66 -38.55 -9.47 16.70
CA SER A 66 -39.18 -8.25 17.23
C SER A 66 -39.13 -8.12 18.75
N ARG A 67 -38.83 -9.24 19.44
CA ARG A 67 -38.88 -9.40 20.90
C ARG A 67 -37.52 -9.55 21.56
N LEU A 68 -36.45 -9.57 20.78
CA LEU A 68 -35.09 -9.69 21.32
C LEU A 68 -34.77 -8.56 22.31
N ASP A 69 -34.21 -8.92 23.46
CA ASP A 69 -33.67 -7.97 24.42
C ASP A 69 -32.51 -7.18 23.82
N THR A 70 -32.21 -6.01 24.40
CA THR A 70 -30.97 -5.29 24.10
C THR A 70 -29.76 -6.19 24.32
N GLY A 71 -28.88 -6.22 23.32
CA GLY A 71 -27.69 -7.07 23.31
C GLY A 71 -27.96 -8.54 22.98
N VAL A 72 -29.19 -8.95 22.65
CA VAL A 72 -29.45 -10.29 22.08
C VAL A 72 -29.54 -10.20 20.58
N ALA A 73 -28.93 -11.16 19.89
CA ALA A 73 -28.92 -11.24 18.44
C ALA A 73 -29.07 -12.69 17.96
N ALA A 74 -29.73 -12.87 16.82
CA ALA A 74 -29.56 -14.07 16.00
C ALA A 74 -28.30 -13.91 15.15
N VAL A 75 -27.34 -14.83 15.32
CA VAL A 75 -26.05 -14.79 14.63
C VAL A 75 -25.95 -15.97 13.67
N TYR A 76 -25.58 -15.66 12.44
CA TYR A 76 -25.38 -16.63 11.38
C TYR A 76 -24.10 -16.31 10.60
N GLN A 77 -23.45 -17.35 10.11
CA GLN A 77 -22.38 -17.26 9.13
C GLN A 77 -22.61 -18.34 8.08
N ASN A 78 -22.23 -18.10 6.81
CA ASN A 78 -22.39 -19.12 5.78
C ASN A 78 -21.74 -20.44 6.21
N HIS A 79 -22.38 -21.55 5.86
CA HIS A 79 -22.01 -22.91 6.24
C HIS A 79 -22.30 -23.31 7.69
N TRP A 80 -22.86 -22.44 8.52
CA TRP A 80 -23.44 -22.88 9.79
C TRP A 80 -24.71 -23.69 9.51
N LEU A 81 -24.94 -24.71 10.35
CA LEU A 81 -26.13 -25.56 10.23
C LEU A 81 -27.42 -24.77 10.48
N GLU A 82 -27.38 -23.89 11.48
CA GLU A 82 -28.49 -23.03 11.87
C GLU A 82 -27.96 -21.75 12.53
N PRO A 83 -28.76 -20.66 12.49
CA PRO A 83 -28.48 -19.46 13.26
C PRO A 83 -28.54 -19.77 14.77
N VAL A 84 -27.66 -19.12 15.54
CA VAL A 84 -27.60 -19.28 16.99
C VAL A 84 -28.02 -17.99 17.70
N LEU A 85 -28.67 -18.12 18.84
CA LEU A 85 -29.06 -16.98 19.67
C LEU A 85 -27.89 -16.59 20.59
N CYS A 86 -27.37 -15.38 20.45
CA CYS A 86 -26.24 -14.88 21.22
C CYS A 86 -26.63 -13.69 22.11
N ARG A 87 -26.08 -13.64 23.32
CA ARG A 87 -26.03 -12.42 24.15
C ARG A 87 -24.67 -11.78 23.97
N VAL A 88 -24.65 -10.59 23.38
CA VAL A 88 -23.48 -9.73 23.20
C VAL A 88 -23.20 -9.00 24.51
N ASN A 89 -21.96 -9.11 24.99
CA ASN A 89 -21.53 -8.40 26.19
C ASN A 89 -21.52 -6.89 25.95
N TYR A 90 -21.93 -6.14 26.97
CA TYR A 90 -21.89 -4.67 26.91
C TYR A 90 -20.45 -4.18 26.78
N PHE A 91 -20.20 -3.34 25.77
CA PHE A 91 -18.91 -2.72 25.54
C PHE A 91 -18.90 -1.28 26.06
N ASN A 92 -18.12 -1.02 27.11
CA ASN A 92 -18.07 0.27 27.81
C ASN A 92 -16.83 1.13 27.49
N GLN A 93 -16.01 0.72 26.52
CA GLN A 93 -14.75 1.39 26.17
C GLN A 93 -14.83 2.03 24.78
N ALA A 94 -15.97 2.63 24.43
CA ALA A 94 -16.15 3.31 23.16
C ALA A 94 -15.12 4.46 23.04
N LYS A 95 -14.20 4.31 22.09
CA LYS A 95 -13.30 5.38 21.63
C LYS A 95 -13.69 5.70 20.19
N LEU A 96 -13.68 6.98 19.82
CA LEU A 96 -13.84 7.33 18.41
C LEU A 96 -12.74 6.62 17.62
N PHE A 97 -13.13 5.96 16.54
CA PHE A 97 -12.18 5.44 15.57
C PHE A 97 -11.46 6.63 14.93
N SER A 98 -10.13 6.65 15.05
CA SER A 98 -9.27 7.57 14.31
C SER A 98 -8.38 6.72 13.42
N TYR A 99 -8.62 6.77 12.11
CA TYR A 99 -7.71 6.16 11.17
C TYR A 99 -6.35 6.85 11.28
N THR A 100 -5.33 6.09 11.66
CA THR A 100 -3.94 6.54 11.59
C THR A 100 -3.31 5.71 10.48
N PRO A 101 -2.96 6.29 9.32
CA PRO A 101 -2.31 5.54 8.26
C PRO A 101 -1.04 4.90 8.83
N PRO A 102 -0.73 3.64 8.48
CA PRO A 102 0.52 3.02 8.91
C PRO A 102 1.67 3.95 8.51
N LYS A 103 2.48 4.34 9.49
CA LYS A 103 3.67 5.16 9.22
C LYS A 103 4.57 4.33 8.30
N PHE A 104 4.93 4.89 7.16
CA PHE A 104 5.91 4.27 6.28
C PHE A 104 7.21 4.05 7.06
N THR A 105 7.71 2.82 7.06
CA THR A 105 8.99 2.45 7.69
C THR A 105 9.94 1.96 6.60
N PRO A 106 11.09 2.64 6.39
CA PRO A 106 12.12 2.15 5.49
C PRO A 106 12.55 0.72 5.84
N ASP A 107 12.84 -0.08 4.82
CA ASP A 107 13.51 -1.36 5.00
C ASP A 107 14.98 -1.08 5.36
N ALA A 108 15.45 -1.64 6.47
CA ALA A 108 16.78 -1.32 7.00
C ALA A 108 17.91 -1.68 6.02
N LEU A 109 17.77 -2.79 5.29
CA LEU A 109 18.74 -3.25 4.29
C LEU A 109 18.76 -2.31 3.08
N SER A 110 17.58 -2.02 2.51
CA SER A 110 17.46 -1.10 1.37
C SER A 110 17.98 0.29 1.73
N GLU A 111 17.59 0.83 2.88
CA GLU A 111 18.08 2.12 3.40
C GLU A 111 19.60 2.17 3.47
N SER A 112 20.24 1.13 4.03
CA SER A 112 21.70 1.04 4.12
C SER A 112 22.37 0.93 2.76
N ILE A 113 21.84 0.12 1.84
CA ILE A 113 22.38 -0.03 0.49
C ILE A 113 22.33 1.30 -0.27
N TYR A 114 21.18 1.97 -0.28
CA TYR A 114 21.04 3.24 -1.00
C TYR A 114 21.90 4.35 -0.40
N LYS A 115 22.09 4.38 0.92
CA LYS A 115 23.03 5.31 1.56
C LYS A 115 24.47 5.13 1.06
N ILE A 116 24.94 3.89 0.89
CA ILE A 116 26.27 3.67 0.28
C ILE A 116 26.30 4.15 -1.16
N LEU A 117 25.29 3.80 -1.96
CA LEU A 117 25.25 4.18 -3.37
C LEU A 117 25.25 5.69 -3.56
N LEU A 118 24.76 6.45 -2.58
CA LEU A 118 24.79 7.91 -2.56
C LEU A 118 26.13 8.50 -2.12
N GLN A 119 26.92 7.77 -1.32
CA GLN A 119 28.21 8.23 -0.81
C GLN A 119 29.32 8.13 -1.87
N ASP A 120 30.30 9.06 -1.80
CA ASP A 120 31.48 9.06 -2.68
C ASP A 120 32.56 8.06 -2.25
N SER A 121 32.50 7.57 -1.01
CA SER A 121 33.43 6.60 -0.47
C SER A 121 32.64 5.44 0.16
N PRO A 122 32.98 4.17 -0.14
CA PRO A 122 32.31 3.03 0.44
C PRO A 122 32.58 2.99 1.95
N ASP A 123 31.54 3.21 2.74
CA ASP A 123 31.61 3.04 4.19
C ASP A 123 31.76 1.54 4.50
N GLY A 124 32.96 1.14 4.94
CA GLY A 124 33.31 -0.26 5.23
C GLY A 124 32.46 -0.91 6.32
N LEU A 125 31.62 -0.13 7.01
CA LEU A 125 30.75 -0.55 8.11
C LEU A 125 29.57 -1.46 7.70
N LEU A 126 29.23 -1.57 6.41
CA LEU A 126 28.10 -2.42 6.00
C LEU A 126 28.39 -3.92 6.09
N LEU A 127 29.63 -4.36 5.83
CA LEU A 127 30.00 -5.78 5.89
C LEU A 127 30.03 -6.32 7.34
N GLU A 128 30.20 -5.44 8.33
CA GLU A 128 30.13 -5.82 9.75
C GLU A 128 28.69 -5.93 10.26
N ARG A 129 27.75 -5.17 9.67
CA ARG A 129 26.33 -5.14 10.10
C ARG A 129 25.42 -6.07 9.30
N GLU A 130 25.76 -6.35 8.04
CA GLU A 130 24.96 -7.19 7.15
C GLU A 130 25.77 -8.37 6.63
N LYS A 131 25.23 -9.58 6.79
CA LYS A 131 25.82 -10.78 6.18
C LYS A 131 25.87 -10.56 4.67
N VAL A 132 27.06 -10.60 4.06
CA VAL A 132 27.32 -10.42 2.62
C VAL A 132 26.32 -11.19 1.73
N ASP A 133 25.88 -12.37 2.18
CA ASP A 133 24.88 -13.18 1.48
C ASP A 133 23.53 -12.47 1.29
N LYS A 134 23.11 -11.63 2.26
CA LYS A 134 21.90 -10.82 2.15
C LYS A 134 22.04 -9.77 1.05
N ILE A 135 23.18 -9.10 0.97
CA ILE A 135 23.47 -8.10 -0.06
C ILE A 135 23.47 -8.77 -1.45
N LYS A 136 24.16 -9.91 -1.61
CA LYS A 136 24.16 -10.68 -2.87
C LYS A 136 22.75 -11.08 -3.28
N THR A 137 21.98 -11.62 -2.34
CA THR A 137 20.57 -12.00 -2.57
C THR A 137 19.73 -10.78 -2.97
N TRP A 138 19.96 -9.62 -2.35
CA TRP A 138 19.29 -8.38 -2.69
C TRP A 138 19.62 -7.93 -4.12
N ILE A 139 20.90 -7.96 -4.52
CA ILE A 139 21.37 -7.61 -5.87
C ILE A 139 20.72 -8.54 -6.91
N ASP A 140 20.71 -9.84 -6.64
CA ASP A 140 20.21 -10.84 -7.58
C ASP A 140 18.70 -10.72 -7.81
N ARG A 141 17.95 -10.29 -6.79
CA ARG A 141 16.50 -10.03 -6.86
C ARG A 141 16.15 -8.77 -7.66
N GLN A 142 17.09 -7.85 -7.87
CA GLN A 142 16.82 -6.65 -8.64
C GLN A 142 16.48 -7.00 -10.10
N LYS A 143 15.38 -6.43 -10.59
CA LYS A 143 14.93 -6.57 -11.99
C LYS A 143 15.69 -5.60 -12.90
N THR A 144 17.02 -5.69 -12.89
CA THR A 144 17.94 -4.83 -13.66
C THR A 144 18.84 -5.65 -14.59
N GLY A 145 19.47 -4.99 -15.55
CA GLY A 145 20.41 -5.62 -16.49
C GLY A 145 21.72 -6.09 -15.84
N GLN A 146 22.44 -6.97 -16.52
CA GLN A 146 23.71 -7.55 -16.01
C GLN A 146 24.79 -6.48 -15.75
N GLY A 147 24.82 -5.39 -16.52
CA GLY A 147 25.74 -4.27 -16.29
C GLY A 147 25.53 -3.60 -14.93
N VAL A 148 24.28 -3.32 -14.57
CA VAL A 148 23.91 -2.75 -13.26
C VAL A 148 24.27 -3.70 -12.14
N LYS A 149 23.96 -5.01 -12.28
CA LYS A 149 24.32 -6.02 -11.28
C LYS A 149 25.84 -6.07 -11.07
N ARG A 150 26.63 -6.06 -12.14
CA ARG A 150 28.10 -6.04 -12.04
C ARG A 150 28.60 -4.84 -11.24
N LEU A 151 28.10 -3.63 -11.54
CA LEU A 151 28.46 -2.41 -10.80
C LEU A 151 28.06 -2.49 -9.33
N LEU A 152 26.89 -3.05 -9.02
CA LEU A 152 26.45 -3.28 -7.63
C LEU A 152 27.35 -4.26 -6.89
N TYR A 153 27.78 -5.36 -7.54
CA TYR A 153 28.73 -6.30 -6.95
C TYR A 153 30.09 -5.62 -6.67
N GLN A 154 30.62 -4.86 -7.63
CA GLN A 154 31.87 -4.11 -7.45
C GLN A 154 31.80 -3.13 -6.28
N THR A 155 30.66 -2.45 -6.13
CA THR A 155 30.51 -1.41 -5.11
C THR A 155 30.21 -1.96 -3.73
N LEU A 156 29.21 -2.85 -3.64
CA LEU A 156 28.66 -3.31 -2.36
C LEU A 156 29.42 -4.53 -1.80
N VAL A 157 30.08 -5.30 -2.66
CA VAL A 157 30.81 -6.53 -2.26
C VAL A 157 32.32 -6.33 -2.36
N GLU A 158 32.82 -5.76 -3.46
CA GLU A 158 34.26 -5.53 -3.65
C GLU A 158 34.74 -4.17 -3.09
N GLN A 159 33.83 -3.34 -2.58
CA GLN A 159 34.11 -2.01 -2.00
C GLN A 159 34.86 -1.06 -2.95
N GLN A 160 34.56 -1.13 -4.24
CA GLN A 160 35.10 -0.20 -5.23
C GLN A 160 34.16 1.00 -5.41
N PRO A 161 34.64 2.25 -5.42
CA PRO A 161 33.79 3.41 -5.59
C PRO A 161 33.18 3.46 -7.00
N LEU A 162 31.91 3.88 -7.10
CA LEU A 162 31.27 4.18 -8.38
C LEU A 162 31.70 5.54 -8.90
N SER A 163 31.93 5.63 -10.21
CA SER A 163 32.02 6.93 -10.87
C SER A 163 30.68 7.68 -10.78
N ARG A 164 30.71 9.00 -10.96
CA ARG A 164 29.47 9.81 -10.95
C ARG A 164 28.47 9.35 -12.04
N GLU A 165 28.99 8.98 -13.20
CA GLU A 165 28.18 8.49 -14.31
C GLU A 165 27.56 7.11 -14.01
N ASP A 166 28.36 6.17 -13.49
CA ASP A 166 27.89 4.84 -13.10
C ASP A 166 26.86 4.91 -11.98
N ARG A 167 27.06 5.81 -10.99
CA ARG A 167 26.09 6.05 -9.91
C ARG A 167 24.75 6.52 -10.47
N GLY A 168 24.78 7.49 -11.37
CA GLY A 168 23.58 7.98 -12.06
C GLY A 168 22.86 6.86 -12.80
N TYR A 169 23.61 6.08 -13.58
CA TYR A 169 23.07 4.95 -14.34
C TYR A 169 22.44 3.86 -13.45
N VAL A 170 23.15 3.46 -12.39
CA VAL A 170 22.68 2.43 -11.44
C VAL A 170 21.40 2.86 -10.74
N LEU A 171 21.37 4.08 -10.19
CA LEU A 171 20.19 4.61 -9.49
C LEU A 171 19.01 4.81 -10.45
N TYR A 172 19.27 5.31 -11.66
CA TYR A 172 18.25 5.46 -12.70
C TYR A 172 17.62 4.10 -13.05
N CYS A 173 18.42 3.05 -13.17
CA CYS A 173 17.92 1.71 -13.45
C CYS A 173 17.18 1.09 -12.26
N LEU A 174 17.70 1.23 -11.04
CA LEU A 174 17.08 0.70 -9.83
C LEU A 174 15.70 1.32 -9.56
N ALA A 175 15.57 2.63 -9.73
CA ALA A 175 14.32 3.36 -9.53
C ALA A 175 13.39 3.35 -10.76
N ARG A 176 13.77 2.68 -11.85
CA ARG A 176 13.05 2.71 -13.14
C ARG A 176 12.81 4.13 -13.64
N GLY A 177 13.86 4.95 -13.64
CA GLY A 177 13.82 6.40 -13.86
C GLY A 177 12.98 6.84 -15.06
N LYS A 178 13.02 6.13 -16.19
CA LYS A 178 12.18 6.44 -17.35
C LYS A 178 10.68 6.41 -17.02
N GLY A 179 10.22 5.28 -16.47
CA GLY A 179 8.82 5.09 -16.10
C GLY A 179 8.42 6.02 -14.96
N LEU A 180 9.29 6.19 -13.96
CA LEU A 180 9.08 7.12 -12.86
C LEU A 180 8.81 8.55 -13.39
N ILE A 181 9.65 9.07 -14.30
CA ILE A 181 9.53 10.42 -14.85
C ILE A 181 8.26 10.54 -15.71
N GLU A 182 8.04 9.61 -16.64
CA GLU A 182 6.88 9.64 -17.56
C GLU A 182 5.56 9.56 -16.80
N GLU A 183 5.44 8.63 -15.85
CA GLU A 183 4.22 8.47 -15.06
C GLU A 183 3.99 9.63 -14.08
N THR A 184 5.06 10.20 -13.52
CA THR A 184 4.92 11.36 -12.62
C THR A 184 4.45 12.58 -13.39
N ARG A 185 5.00 12.82 -14.59
CA ARG A 185 4.56 13.89 -15.52
C ARG A 185 3.07 13.81 -15.87
N GLN A 186 2.54 12.61 -16.03
CA GLN A 186 1.12 12.41 -16.33
C GLN A 186 0.20 12.75 -15.15
N THR A 187 0.72 12.70 -13.92
CA THR A 187 -0.05 12.91 -12.68
C THR A 187 0.16 14.28 -12.05
N SER A 188 1.22 15.01 -12.40
CA SER A 188 1.55 16.32 -11.83
C SER A 188 1.12 17.48 -12.72
N THR A 189 0.63 18.55 -12.10
CA THR A 189 0.22 19.80 -12.77
C THR A 189 1.23 20.94 -12.58
N SER A 190 2.13 20.82 -11.60
CA SER A 190 3.19 21.79 -11.30
C SER A 190 4.52 21.10 -10.97
N ALA A 191 5.62 21.87 -10.98
CA ALA A 191 6.94 21.38 -10.60
C ALA A 191 7.00 20.90 -9.14
N ASP A 192 6.38 21.64 -8.21
CA ASP A 192 6.32 21.25 -6.79
C ASP A 192 5.54 19.93 -6.59
N GLU A 193 4.44 19.76 -7.34
CA GLU A 193 3.65 18.53 -7.30
C GLU A 193 4.43 17.36 -7.90
N PHE A 194 5.18 17.59 -8.98
CA PHE A 194 6.08 16.58 -9.55
C PHE A 194 7.11 16.10 -8.53
N VAL A 195 7.77 17.04 -7.84
CA VAL A 195 8.79 16.73 -6.82
C VAL A 195 8.18 15.89 -5.70
N ALA A 196 7.04 16.31 -5.14
CA ALA A 196 6.39 15.60 -4.05
C ALA A 196 5.93 14.18 -4.45
N ILE A 197 5.39 14.01 -5.66
CA ILE A 197 4.97 12.70 -6.18
C ILE A 197 6.19 11.82 -6.45
N ALA A 198 7.25 12.36 -7.05
CA ALA A 198 8.48 11.62 -7.34
C ALA A 198 9.16 11.12 -6.07
N ASP A 199 9.32 11.98 -5.06
CA ASP A 199 9.90 11.63 -3.76
C ASP A 199 9.09 10.51 -3.10
N ARG A 200 7.76 10.64 -3.06
CA ARG A 200 6.88 9.63 -2.51
C ARG A 200 6.98 8.29 -3.25
N ARG A 201 6.98 8.31 -4.58
CA ARG A 201 7.08 7.09 -5.41
C ARG A 201 8.42 6.39 -5.18
N ILE A 202 9.52 7.13 -5.09
CA ILE A 202 10.85 6.57 -4.80
C ILE A 202 10.88 5.99 -3.39
N MET A 203 10.34 6.71 -2.40
CA MET A 203 10.23 6.27 -1.01
C MET A 203 9.50 4.92 -0.91
N GLU A 204 8.31 4.82 -1.51
CA GLU A 204 7.48 3.61 -1.51
C GLU A 204 8.11 2.46 -2.33
N PHE A 205 8.66 2.77 -3.52
CA PHE A 205 9.18 1.75 -4.43
C PHE A 205 10.51 1.15 -3.97
N LEU A 206 11.40 1.98 -3.42
CA LEU A 206 12.72 1.56 -2.93
C LEU A 206 12.73 1.23 -1.45
N THR A 207 11.62 1.48 -0.75
CA THR A 207 11.46 1.28 0.70
C THR A 207 12.54 2.03 1.51
N VAL A 208 12.80 3.29 1.15
CA VAL A 208 13.83 4.16 1.75
C VAL A 208 13.23 5.37 2.45
N SER A 209 13.97 6.04 3.31
CA SER A 209 13.55 7.29 3.95
C SER A 209 13.35 8.43 2.94
N GLU A 210 12.55 9.42 3.31
CA GLU A 210 12.31 10.63 2.51
C GLU A 210 13.63 11.33 2.13
N THR A 211 14.58 11.42 3.05
CA THR A 211 15.90 12.02 2.79
C THR A 211 16.69 11.27 1.71
N VAL A 212 16.63 9.93 1.72
CA VAL A 212 17.31 9.11 0.70
C VAL A 212 16.58 9.20 -0.64
N ALA A 213 15.24 9.24 -0.62
CA ALA A 213 14.43 9.39 -1.81
C ALA A 213 14.70 10.71 -2.54
N GLN A 214 14.82 11.82 -1.81
CA GLN A 214 15.13 13.15 -2.35
C GLN A 214 16.49 13.18 -3.06
N GLU A 215 17.51 12.59 -2.45
CA GLU A 215 18.85 12.50 -3.06
C GLU A 215 18.84 11.61 -4.32
N ILE A 216 18.14 10.48 -4.27
CA ILE A 216 17.97 9.60 -5.44
C ILE A 216 17.24 10.35 -6.57
N ARG A 217 16.15 11.07 -6.28
CA ARG A 217 15.43 11.89 -7.28
C ARG A 217 16.39 12.85 -7.96
N ARG A 218 17.16 13.61 -7.19
CA ARG A 218 18.12 14.59 -7.71
C ARG A 218 19.10 13.94 -8.69
N ILE A 219 19.72 12.82 -8.31
CA ILE A 219 20.69 12.13 -9.16
C ILE A 219 20.04 11.59 -10.44
N ILE A 220 18.86 10.97 -10.33
CA ILE A 220 18.15 10.38 -11.47
C ILE A 220 17.75 11.46 -12.48
N LEU A 221 17.25 12.60 -12.02
CA LEU A 221 16.81 13.69 -12.90
C LEU A 221 18.00 14.36 -13.58
N LEU A 222 19.10 14.59 -12.86
CA LEU A 222 20.34 15.10 -13.47
C LEU A 222 20.92 14.12 -14.48
N TYR A 223 20.93 12.83 -14.17
CA TYR A 223 21.35 11.79 -15.11
C TYR A 223 20.45 11.79 -16.35
N ALA A 224 19.13 11.87 -16.19
CA ALA A 224 18.18 11.95 -17.30
C ALA A 224 18.41 13.22 -18.16
N ALA A 225 18.64 14.37 -17.52
CA ALA A 225 18.92 15.63 -18.20
C ALA A 225 20.17 15.52 -19.09
N ASP A 226 21.25 14.93 -18.57
CA ASP A 226 22.49 14.74 -19.33
C ASP A 226 22.31 13.87 -20.59
N HIS A 227 21.31 12.98 -20.60
CA HIS A 227 21.00 12.11 -21.74
C HIS A 227 20.04 12.74 -22.77
N VAL A 228 19.50 13.94 -22.48
CA VAL A 228 18.63 14.69 -23.40
C VAL A 228 19.17 16.08 -23.75
N ARG A 229 20.48 16.31 -23.62
CA ARG A 229 21.15 17.59 -23.92
C ARG A 229 20.86 18.18 -25.31
N SER A 230 20.45 17.35 -26.28
CA SER A 230 20.03 17.80 -27.61
C SER A 230 18.67 18.53 -27.60
N ASP A 231 17.81 18.25 -26.63
CA ASP A 231 16.55 18.94 -26.39
C ASP A 231 16.72 19.92 -25.22
N ILE A 232 16.97 21.19 -25.57
CA ILE A 232 17.27 22.25 -24.60
C ILE A 232 16.09 22.46 -23.63
N GLN A 233 14.85 22.35 -24.10
CA GLN A 233 13.68 22.54 -23.26
C GLN A 233 13.55 21.42 -22.23
N GLN A 234 13.68 20.17 -22.66
CA GLN A 234 13.62 19.01 -21.77
C GLN A 234 14.82 18.95 -20.81
N TYR A 235 16.00 19.37 -21.27
CA TYR A 235 17.19 19.50 -20.43
C TYR A 235 16.96 20.47 -19.27
N HIS A 236 16.51 21.70 -19.54
CA HIS A 236 16.28 22.70 -18.50
C HIS A 236 15.20 22.28 -17.51
N GLU A 237 14.10 21.69 -18.00
CA GLU A 237 13.02 21.19 -17.16
C GLU A 237 13.51 20.11 -16.17
N LEU A 238 14.20 19.08 -16.65
CA LEU A 238 14.72 18.00 -15.79
C LEU A 238 15.78 18.51 -14.80
N TYR A 239 16.59 19.49 -15.22
CA TYR A 239 17.59 20.12 -14.39
C TYR A 239 16.96 20.92 -13.24
N GLU A 240 15.89 21.66 -13.52
CA GLU A 240 15.09 22.40 -12.54
C GLU A 240 14.38 21.45 -11.56
N LEU A 241 13.70 20.43 -12.07
CA LEU A 241 13.05 19.40 -11.25
C LEU A 241 14.04 18.60 -10.39
N GLY A 242 15.31 18.54 -10.78
CA GLY A 242 16.41 17.96 -10.01
C GLY A 242 16.87 18.81 -8.82
N GLY A 243 16.36 20.04 -8.66
CA GLY A 243 16.74 20.94 -7.57
C GLY A 243 18.16 21.53 -7.72
N ALA A 244 18.65 21.71 -8.95
CA ALA A 244 19.92 22.34 -9.22
C ALA A 244 19.72 23.83 -9.62
N TRP A 245 19.59 24.69 -8.60
CA TRP A 245 19.72 26.15 -8.67
C TRP A 245 20.47 26.65 -7.45
#